data_AF-A0A327HKB6-F1
#
_entry.id   AF-A0A327HKB6-F1
#
_cell.length_a   1.000
_cell.length_b   1.000
_cell.length_c   1.000
_cell.angle_alpha   90.00
_cell.angle_beta   90.00
_cell.angle_gamma   90.00
#
_symmetry.space_group_name_H-M   'P 1'
#
loop_
_entity.id
_entity.type
_entity.pdbx_description
1 polymer ?
#
loop_
_entity_poly.entity_id
_entity_poly.type
_entity_poly.pdbx_seq_one_letter_code
_entity_poly.pdbx_strand_id
1 'polypeptide(L)' 'MDSRRTSEELRQMLREAEERKVLWEKHFKSEFMNVKKNAEALRNYTALRGVIKTLRWCLNMTDINGNKIVHPLD' A
#
# COMPACT_ATOMS: atom_id res chain seq x y z
N MET A 1 25.09 2.79 -11.58
CA MET A 1 23.70 2.34 -11.34
C MET A 1 22.93 3.54 -10.85
N ASP A 2 21.99 4.05 -11.65
CA ASP A 2 21.08 5.10 -11.17
C ASP A 2 20.14 4.44 -10.16
N SER A 3 20.20 4.84 -8.89
CA SER A 3 19.39 4.27 -7.81
C SER A 3 17.93 4.73 -7.86
N ARG A 4 17.52 5.45 -8.90
CA ARG A 4 16.15 5.89 -9.12
C ARG A 4 15.37 4.80 -9.84
N ARG A 5 14.40 4.19 -9.14
CA ARG A 5 13.35 3.40 -9.78
C ARG A 5 12.65 4.28 -10.81
N THR A 6 12.45 3.73 -12.00
CA THR A 6 11.70 4.41 -13.05
C THR A 6 10.25 4.60 -12.62
N SER A 7 9.58 5.61 -13.19
CA SER A 7 8.16 5.84 -12.92
C SER A 7 7.29 4.62 -13.27
N GLU A 8 7.71 3.79 -14.23
CA GLU A 8 6.98 2.56 -14.58
C GLU A 8 7.14 1.47 -13.53
N GLU A 9 8.34 1.26 -12.99
CA GLU A 9 8.54 0.34 -11.87
C GLU A 9 7.74 0.77 -10.65
N LEU A 10 7.69 2.07 -10.34
CA LEU A 10 6.88 2.59 -9.24
C LEU A 10 5.38 2.36 -9.46
N ARG A 11 4.89 2.50 -10.70
CA ARG A 11 3.50 2.18 -11.05
C ARG A 11 3.21 0.68 -10.93
N GLN A 12 4.13 -0.18 -11.34
CA GLN A 12 3.99 -1.63 -11.18
C GLN A 12 3.95 -2.02 -9.70
N MET A 13 4.87 -1.48 -8.89
CA MET A 13 4.87 -1.68 -7.45
C MET A 13 3.58 -1.20 -6.79
N LEU A 14 3.03 -0.07 -7.25
CA LEU A 14 1.77 0.46 -6.75
C LEU A 14 0.61 -0.49 -7.04
N ARG A 15 0.49 -0.99 -8.28
CA ARG A 15 -0.52 -1.98 -8.66
C ARG A 15 -0.45 -3.23 -7.77
N GLU A 16 0.74 -3.81 -7.63
CA GLU A 16 0.92 -5.02 -6.80
C GLU A 16 0.63 -4.77 -5.32
N ALA A 17 0.96 -3.56 -4.81
CA ALA A 17 0.65 -3.20 -3.42
C ALA A 17 -0.86 -3.08 -3.22
N GLU A 18 -1.58 -2.49 -4.17
CA GLU A 18 -3.05 -2.36 -4.15
C GLU A 18 -3.73 -3.74 -4.22
N GLU A 19 -3.28 -4.62 -5.11
CA GLU A 19 -3.79 -6.00 -5.22
C GLU A 19 -3.56 -6.80 -3.93
N ARG A 20 -2.34 -6.76 -3.37
CA ARG A 20 -2.01 -7.42 -2.10
C ARG A 20 -2.84 -6.86 -0.94
N LYS A 21 -3.10 -5.55 -0.94
CA LYS A 21 -3.92 -4.92 0.11
C LYS A 21 -5.34 -5.48 0.08
N VAL A 22 -5.93 -5.62 -1.11
CA VAL A 22 -7.27 -6.22 -1.28
C VAL A 22 -7.30 -7.68 -0.80
N LEU A 23 -6.25 -8.46 -1.07
CA LEU A 23 -6.14 -9.82 -0.58
C LEU A 23 -6.12 -9.87 0.96
N TRP A 24 -5.25 -9.09 1.60
CA TRP A 24 -5.18 -9.02 3.06
C TRP A 24 -6.45 -8.45 3.68
N GLU A 25 -7.13 -7.55 2.97
CA GLU A 25 -8.44 -7.04 3.38
C GLU A 25 -9.49 -8.13 3.47
N LYS A 26 -9.58 -8.97 2.43
CA LYS A 26 -10.47 -10.13 2.43
C LYS A 26 -10.10 -11.13 3.52
N HIS A 27 -8.80 -11.34 3.75
CA HIS A 27 -8.34 -12.24 4.80
C HIS A 27 -8.72 -11.76 6.21
N PHE A 28 -8.52 -10.48 6.53
CA PHE A 28 -8.86 -9.99 7.87
C PHE A 28 -10.38 -9.91 8.10
N LYS A 29 -11.16 -9.68 7.03
CA LYS A 29 -12.64 -9.65 7.09
C LYS A 29 -13.28 -11.04 7.08
N SER A 30 -12.49 -12.10 6.91
CA SER A 30 -13.01 -13.47 6.87
C SER A 30 -13.38 -13.95 8.28
N GLU A 31 -14.62 -14.36 8.46
CA GLU A 31 -15.17 -14.87 9.73
C GLU A 31 -14.53 -16.20 10.17
N PHE A 32 -13.80 -16.88 9.28
CA PHE A 32 -13.23 -18.21 9.50
C PHE A 32 -11.78 -18.19 10.03
N MET A 33 -11.21 -17.00 10.27
CA MET A 33 -9.79 -16.87 10.60
C MET A 33 -9.55 -16.87 12.12
N ASN A 34 -8.58 -17.65 12.58
CA ASN A 34 -8.16 -17.60 13.98
C ASN A 34 -7.50 -16.24 14.32
N VAL A 35 -7.54 -15.85 15.60
CA VAL A 35 -7.09 -14.54 16.09
C VAL A 35 -5.66 -14.19 15.63
N LYS A 36 -4.73 -15.15 15.66
CA LYS A 36 -3.33 -14.94 15.27
C LYS A 36 -3.19 -14.60 13.78
N LYS A 37 -3.85 -15.38 12.92
CA LYS A 37 -3.85 -15.14 11.47
C LYS A 37 -4.57 -13.83 11.13
N ASN A 38 -5.65 -13.51 11.84
CA ASN A 38 -6.37 -12.25 11.63
C ASN A 38 -5.50 -11.03 12.00
N ALA A 39 -4.79 -11.10 13.13
CA ALA A 39 -3.84 -10.06 13.53
C ALA A 39 -2.70 -9.90 12.51
N GLU A 40 -2.22 -10.99 11.90
CA GLU A 40 -1.25 -10.94 10.81
C GLU A 40 -1.82 -10.26 9.56
N ALA A 41 -3.03 -10.63 9.15
CA ALA A 41 -3.71 -10.02 8.01
C ALA A 41 -3.92 -8.51 8.21
N LEU A 42 -4.34 -8.08 9.41
CA LEU A 42 -4.52 -6.68 9.75
C LEU A 42 -3.19 -5.89 9.72
N ARG A 43 -2.09 -6.49 10.22
CA ARG A 43 -0.76 -5.87 10.16
C ARG A 43 -0.31 -5.66 8.72
N ASN A 44 -0.44 -6.68 7.88
CA ASN A 44 -0.05 -6.61 6.47
C ASN A 44 -0.90 -5.60 5.69
N TYR A 45 -2.22 -5.59 5.92
CA TYR A 45 -3.13 -4.59 5.36
C TYR A 45 -2.70 -3.15 5.75
N THR A 46 -2.38 -2.92 7.02
CA THR A 46 -1.97 -1.61 7.53
C THR A 46 -0.63 -1.17 6.96
N ALA A 47 0.35 -2.07 6.88
CA ALA A 47 1.65 -1.79 6.29
C ALA A 47 1.53 -1.39 4.81
N LEU A 48 0.69 -2.10 4.04
CA LEU A 48 0.46 -1.79 2.63
C LEU A 48 -0.19 -0.42 2.42
N ARG A 49 -1.04 0.07 3.34
CA ARG A 49 -1.55 1.45 3.27
C ARG A 49 -0.44 2.49 3.29
N GLY A 50 0.60 2.28 4.12
CA GLY A 50 1.76 3.16 4.18
C GLY A 50 2.56 3.12 2.88
N VAL A 51 2.86 1.91 2.39
CA VAL A 51 3.59 1.70 1.12
C VAL A 51 2.86 2.36 -0.05
N ILE A 52 1.55 2.15 -0.19
CA ILE A 52 0.73 2.76 -1.24
C ILE A 52 0.78 4.29 -1.17
N LYS A 53 0.68 4.86 0.05
CA LYS A 53 0.76 6.32 0.24
C LYS A 53 2.11 6.86 -0.23
N THR A 54 3.21 6.20 0.12
CA THR A 54 4.57 6.60 -0.31
C THR A 54 4.74 6.45 -1.82
N LEU A 55 4.27 5.37 -2.43
CA LEU A 55 4.36 5.17 -3.89
C LEU A 55 3.57 6.23 -4.66
N ARG A 56 2.36 6.57 -4.19
CA ARG A 56 1.56 7.66 -4.77
C ARG A 56 2.26 9.00 -4.63
N TRP A 57 2.88 9.29 -3.48
CA TRP A 57 3.70 10.48 -3.30
C TRP A 57 4.90 10.53 -4.25
N CYS A 58 5.68 9.44 -4.38
CA CYS A 58 6.80 9.36 -5.33
C CYS A 58 6.37 9.59 -6.79
N LEU A 59 5.11 9.26 -7.11
CA LEU A 59 4.51 9.45 -8.44
C LEU A 59 3.80 10.80 -8.60
N ASN A 60 3.87 11.71 -7.61
CA ASN A 60 3.14 12.98 -7.59
C ASN A 60 1.61 12.82 -7.77
N MET A 61 1.04 11.73 -7.27
CA MET A 61 -0.40 11.46 -7.30
C MET A 61 -1.10 12.05 -6.05
N THR A 62 -2.42 12.12 -6.11
CA THR A 62 -3.28 12.54 -5.00
C THR A 62 -3.69 11.35 -4.11
N ASP A 63 -4.15 11.66 -2.91
CA ASP A 63 -4.79 10.69 -2.04
C ASP A 63 -6.19 10.28 -2.55
N ILE A 64 -6.87 9.42 -1.79
CA ILE A 64 -8.23 8.95 -2.14
C ILE A 64 -9.29 10.06 -2.18
N ASN A 65 -9.01 11.22 -1.59
CA ASN A 65 -9.90 12.37 -1.52
C ASN A 65 -9.51 13.47 -2.54
N GLY A 66 -8.48 13.22 -3.36
CA GLY A 66 -7.98 14.18 -4.33
C GLY A 66 -7.00 15.21 -3.75
N ASN A 67 -6.55 15.06 -2.50
CA ASN A 67 -5.60 15.98 -1.89
C ASN A 67 -4.16 15.63 -2.26
N LYS A 68 -3.28 16.65 -2.31
CA LYS A 68 -1.83 16.43 -2.44
C LYS A 68 -1.33 15.62 -1.24
N ILE A 69 -0.57 14.57 -1.51
CA ILE A 69 0.06 13.78 -0.45
C ILE A 69 1.27 14.56 0.06
N VAL A 70 1.27 14.91 1.33
CA VAL A 70 2.44 15.45 2.04
C VAL A 70 3.18 14.28 2.70
N HIS A 71 4.44 14.10 2.35
CA HIS A 71 5.28 13.11 3.00
C HIS A 71 6.06 13.75 4.15
N PRO A 72 6.30 13.06 5.29
CA PRO A 72 7.05 13.61 6.43
C PRO A 72 8.51 14.01 6.12
N LEU A 73 8.98 13.77 4.91
CA LEU A 73 10.34 14.09 4.45
C LEU A 73 10.34 15.23 3.42
N ASP A 74 9.16 15.78 3.09
CA ASP A 74 9.00 17.03 2.32
C ASP A 74 9.27 18.26 3.19
#